data_AF-A0AAN3HFQ7-F1
#
_entry.id   AF-A0AAN3HFQ7-F1
#
_cell.length_a   1.000
_cell.length_b   1.000
_cell.length_c   1.000
_cell.angle_alpha   90.00
_cell.angle_beta   90.00
_cell.angle_gamma   90.00
#
_symmetry.space_group_name_H-M   'P 1'
#
loop_
_entity.id
_entity.type
_entity.pdbx_description
1 polymer ?
#
loop_
_entity_poly.entity_id
_entity_poly.type
_entity_poly.pdbx_seq_one_letter_code
_entity_poly.pdbx_strand_id
1 'polypeptide(L)'
;MKNPDSPVLSLRDYSTRDTKWDSDRVMADRVAQIYESDSMFSSRGERMFDCSRRLLFAPKVSRLTGEMKLALRKGEFCHVPFCPVCSRRRSLRWMRRLWEALPKLLAERPAARWLFMTLTVKNPPVEDTRETLIRMNAAWNRLVRRKEFRSVLGWLRTTEITYGKVPGCCHPHFHVLMMVPPSMLSGNGYVKHARWVEIWSECLRVDYEAGVDIRVVKPKQGWKRPDGVTLPDMHRAALESGVIETMKYTVKSSEVVRDPAWFLELARQTYGLRMVATGGRLKEVLKVDKPETDEDLIGADIPAELDEFEEQAFWLAFDWGRTEKRYKRNPEADRMKD
;
A
#
# COMPACT_ATOMS: atom_id res chain seq x y z
N MET A 1 2.26 35.18 14.00
CA MET A 1 1.93 34.10 13.05
C MET A 1 2.70 34.36 11.76
N LYS A 2 3.28 33.34 11.12
CA LYS A 2 3.92 33.52 9.80
C LYS A 2 2.82 33.77 8.76
N ASN A 3 3.07 34.65 7.79
CA ASN A 3 2.14 34.86 6.67
C ASN A 3 1.95 33.52 5.92
N PRO A 4 0.71 32.98 5.83
CA PRO A 4 0.42 31.71 5.17
C PRO A 4 0.64 31.74 3.66
N ASP A 5 0.98 32.87 3.04
CA ASP A 5 1.38 32.95 1.63
C ASP A 5 2.88 33.17 1.46
N SER A 6 3.66 33.08 2.54
CA SER A 6 5.11 33.23 2.45
C SER A 6 5.73 32.06 1.67
N PRO A 7 6.56 32.33 0.63
CA PRO A 7 7.27 31.30 -0.14
C PRO A 7 8.35 30.57 0.69
N VAL A 8 8.58 31.00 1.93
CA VAL A 8 9.46 30.35 2.90
C VAL A 8 8.76 29.15 3.57
N LEU A 9 7.43 29.06 3.49
CA LEU A 9 6.67 27.95 4.05
C LEU A 9 6.81 26.68 3.21
N SER A 10 6.67 25.54 3.88
CA SER A 10 6.72 24.20 3.29
C SER A 10 5.44 23.42 3.63
N LEU A 11 5.16 22.34 2.88
CA LEU A 11 3.96 21.52 3.07
C LEU A 11 3.76 21.08 4.53
N ARG A 12 4.85 20.69 5.20
CA ARG A 12 4.83 20.27 6.61
C ARG A 12 4.46 21.37 7.59
N ASP A 13 4.62 22.65 7.22
CA ASP A 13 4.24 23.79 8.07
C ASP A 13 2.71 23.96 8.09
N TYR A 14 2.00 23.43 7.08
CA TYR A 14 0.53 23.36 7.05
C TYR A 14 0.00 22.03 7.62
N SER A 15 0.73 20.94 7.43
CA SER A 15 0.33 19.62 7.92
C SER A 15 1.53 18.74 8.24
N THR A 16 1.77 18.53 9.53
CA THR A 16 2.86 17.66 10.02
C THR A 16 2.68 16.20 9.55
N ARG A 17 1.44 15.75 9.32
CA ARG A 17 1.11 14.43 8.76
C ARG A 17 1.64 14.24 7.33
N ASP A 18 1.76 15.34 6.59
CA ASP A 18 2.15 15.34 5.18
C ASP A 18 3.67 15.43 4.97
N THR A 19 4.46 15.46 6.06
CA THR A 19 5.93 15.26 6.05
C THR A 19 6.38 14.00 5.31
N LYS A 20 5.51 12.99 5.22
CA LYS A 20 5.80 11.76 4.48
C LYS A 20 6.03 11.99 2.99
N TRP A 21 5.43 13.04 2.41
CA TRP A 21 5.71 13.41 1.02
C TRP A 21 7.18 13.74 0.81
N ASP A 22 7.80 14.50 1.73
CA ASP A 22 9.23 14.81 1.66
C ASP A 22 10.05 13.52 1.72
N SER A 23 9.77 12.64 2.68
CA SER A 23 10.54 11.39 2.83
C SER A 23 10.40 10.46 1.62
N ASP A 24 9.18 10.30 1.10
CA ASP A 24 8.93 9.45 -0.07
C ASP A 24 9.60 10.03 -1.31
N ARG A 25 9.58 11.36 -1.46
CA ARG A 25 10.20 12.04 -2.60
C ARG A 25 11.72 12.02 -2.55
N VAL A 26 12.34 12.20 -1.38
CA VAL A 26 13.79 11.98 -1.20
C VAL A 26 14.20 10.57 -1.63
N MET A 27 13.43 9.57 -1.20
CA MET A 27 13.73 8.19 -1.58
C MET A 27 13.50 7.96 -3.07
N ALA A 28 12.45 8.55 -3.66
CA ALA A 28 12.22 8.48 -5.10
C ALA A 28 13.38 9.06 -5.92
N ASP A 29 14.00 10.14 -5.48
CA ASP A 29 15.20 10.69 -6.15
C ASP A 29 16.37 9.71 -6.13
N ARG A 30 16.59 9.03 -5.00
CA ARG A 30 17.66 8.02 -4.89
C ARG A 30 17.38 6.81 -5.78
N VAL A 31 16.13 6.34 -5.79
CA VAL A 31 15.74 5.21 -6.67
C VAL A 31 15.83 5.61 -8.14
N ALA A 32 15.46 6.84 -8.49
CA ALA A 32 15.59 7.37 -9.84
C ALA A 32 17.05 7.33 -10.32
N GLN A 33 18.00 7.80 -9.50
CA GLN A 33 19.43 7.76 -9.81
C GLN A 33 19.95 6.33 -10.00
N ILE A 34 19.50 5.37 -9.17
CA ILE A 34 19.90 3.97 -9.33
C ILE A 34 19.37 3.42 -10.66
N TYR A 35 18.12 3.70 -11.03
CA TYR A 35 17.59 3.29 -12.33
C TYR A 35 18.27 3.95 -13.52
N GLU A 36 18.59 5.23 -13.40
CA GLU A 36 19.29 6.01 -14.44
C GLU A 36 20.68 5.44 -14.74
N SER A 37 21.34 4.86 -13.72
CA SER A 37 22.65 4.22 -13.89
C SER A 37 22.62 2.91 -14.71
N ASP A 38 21.44 2.36 -15.00
CA ASP A 38 21.27 1.11 -15.74
C ASP A 38 20.64 1.34 -17.11
N SER A 39 21.30 0.85 -18.16
CA SER A 39 20.86 1.04 -19.55
C SER A 39 19.44 0.50 -19.85
N MET A 40 18.98 -0.56 -19.16
CA MET A 40 17.63 -1.10 -19.33
C MET A 40 16.57 -0.22 -18.66
N PHE A 41 16.95 0.53 -17.63
CA PHE A 41 16.03 1.27 -16.78
C PHE A 41 16.22 2.79 -16.79
N SER A 42 17.09 3.35 -17.63
CA SER A 42 17.33 4.80 -17.69
C SER A 42 16.04 5.62 -17.79
N SER A 43 15.16 5.24 -18.72
CA SER A 43 13.85 5.89 -18.89
C SER A 43 12.92 5.81 -17.66
N ARG A 44 13.08 4.78 -16.82
CA ARG A 44 12.37 4.68 -15.52
C ARG A 44 12.94 5.67 -14.52
N GLY A 45 14.25 5.86 -14.51
CA GLY A 45 14.95 6.87 -13.73
C GLY A 45 14.45 8.27 -14.07
N GLU A 46 14.50 8.65 -15.34
CA GLU A 46 14.04 9.95 -15.85
C GLU A 46 12.58 10.24 -15.47
N ARG A 47 11.67 9.29 -15.74
CA ARG A 47 10.25 9.45 -15.35
C ARG A 47 10.06 9.56 -13.84
N MET A 48 10.81 8.79 -13.06
CA MET A 48 10.73 8.85 -11.60
C MET A 48 11.31 10.15 -11.05
N PHE A 49 12.31 10.71 -11.73
CA PHE A 49 12.86 12.03 -11.42
C PHE A 49 11.79 13.11 -11.55
N ASP A 50 10.90 13.04 -12.53
CA ASP A 50 9.80 14.00 -12.67
C ASP A 50 8.55 13.68 -11.84
N CYS A 51 8.53 12.53 -11.14
CA CYS A 51 7.42 12.14 -10.30
C CYS A 51 7.13 13.20 -9.22
N SER A 52 5.86 13.58 -9.11
CA SER A 52 5.29 14.45 -8.10
C SER A 52 6.08 15.74 -7.88
N ARG A 53 6.60 16.37 -8.94
CA ARG A 53 7.36 17.64 -8.82
C ARG A 53 6.53 18.77 -8.24
N ARG A 54 5.24 18.79 -8.54
CA ARG A 54 4.27 19.74 -7.99
C ARG A 54 3.08 18.98 -7.42
N LEU A 55 2.59 19.43 -6.27
CA LEU A 55 1.39 18.94 -5.62
C LEU A 55 0.46 20.11 -5.33
N LEU A 56 -0.82 19.96 -5.66
CA LEU A 56 -1.85 20.94 -5.32
C LEU A 56 -2.82 20.31 -4.32
N PHE A 57 -3.01 20.98 -3.19
CA PHE A 57 -3.87 20.53 -2.11
C PHE A 57 -5.03 21.49 -1.88
N ALA A 58 -6.26 20.96 -1.76
CA ALA A 58 -7.36 21.72 -1.19
C ALA A 58 -7.29 21.65 0.34
N PRO A 59 -7.32 22.79 1.05
CA PRO A 59 -7.57 22.80 2.48
C PRO A 59 -8.98 22.28 2.79
N LYS A 60 -9.06 21.47 3.84
CA LYS A 60 -10.30 20.95 4.43
C LYS A 60 -10.35 21.40 5.87
N VAL A 61 -11.36 22.15 6.27
CA VAL A 61 -11.47 22.68 7.63
C VAL A 61 -12.62 21.98 8.35
N SER A 62 -12.36 21.44 9.54
CA SER A 62 -13.41 20.87 10.37
C SER A 62 -14.36 21.99 10.82
N ARG A 63 -15.65 21.78 10.60
CA ARG A 63 -16.69 22.71 11.08
C ARG A 63 -16.82 22.71 12.61
N LEU A 64 -16.37 21.63 13.26
CA LEU A 64 -16.52 21.42 14.69
C LEU A 64 -15.29 21.89 15.46
N THR A 65 -14.09 21.56 14.97
CA THR A 65 -12.83 21.79 15.72
C THR A 65 -11.97 22.89 15.12
N GLY A 66 -12.27 23.35 13.90
CA GLY A 66 -11.38 24.22 13.13
C GLY A 66 -10.10 23.54 12.65
N GLU A 67 -9.92 22.24 12.88
CA GLU A 67 -8.76 21.48 12.41
C GLU A 67 -8.67 21.56 10.88
N MET A 68 -7.51 21.94 10.35
CA MET A 68 -7.24 21.91 8.91
C MET A 68 -6.55 20.61 8.50
N LYS A 69 -7.02 20.00 7.42
CA LYS A 69 -6.38 18.89 6.71
C LYS A 69 -6.14 19.30 5.26
N LEU A 70 -5.12 18.74 4.64
CA LEU A 70 -4.88 18.90 3.21
C LEU A 70 -5.39 17.67 2.47
N ALA A 71 -6.09 17.90 1.36
CA ALA A 71 -6.52 16.85 0.45
C ALA A 71 -5.85 17.06 -0.91
N LEU A 72 -5.11 16.06 -1.39
CA LEU A 72 -4.45 16.19 -2.69
C LEU A 72 -5.51 16.28 -3.79
N ARG A 73 -5.37 17.26 -4.69
CA ARG A 73 -6.29 17.49 -5.82
C ARG A 73 -5.62 17.39 -7.18
N LYS A 74 -4.32 17.68 -7.24
CA LYS A 74 -3.55 17.50 -8.47
C LYS A 74 -2.09 17.14 -8.16
N GLY A 75 -1.54 16.23 -8.96
CA GLY A 75 -0.16 15.82 -8.96
C GLY A 75 0.08 14.87 -10.13
N GLU A 76 1.31 14.84 -10.63
CA GLU A 76 1.70 13.97 -11.75
C GLU A 76 2.55 12.81 -11.22
N PHE A 77 2.16 11.58 -11.51
CA PHE A 77 2.84 10.40 -10.97
C PHE A 77 3.49 9.57 -12.07
N CYS A 78 4.70 9.09 -11.81
CA CYS A 78 5.45 8.35 -12.82
C CYS A 78 4.91 6.94 -13.07
N HIS A 79 4.15 6.36 -12.12
CA HIS A 79 3.70 4.97 -12.11
C HIS A 79 4.82 3.90 -12.24
N VAL A 80 6.09 4.30 -12.19
CA VAL A 80 7.23 3.39 -12.31
C VAL A 80 7.25 2.40 -11.13
N PRO A 81 7.49 1.10 -11.35
CA PRO A 81 7.67 0.12 -10.27
C PRO A 81 8.75 0.58 -9.28
N PHE A 82 8.49 0.37 -7.99
CA PHE A 82 9.38 0.74 -6.88
C PHE A 82 9.56 2.25 -6.65
N CYS A 83 8.83 3.13 -7.34
CA CYS A 83 8.75 4.55 -6.96
C CYS A 83 8.10 4.67 -5.57
N PRO A 84 8.81 5.17 -4.53
CA PRO A 84 8.28 5.23 -3.18
C PRO A 84 7.00 6.10 -3.07
N VAL A 85 6.96 7.22 -3.81
CA VAL A 85 5.78 8.08 -3.89
C VAL A 85 4.60 7.31 -4.47
N CYS A 86 4.73 6.79 -5.69
CA CYS A 86 3.65 6.07 -6.36
C CYS A 86 3.18 4.88 -5.53
N SER A 87 4.11 4.05 -5.04
CA SER A 87 3.78 2.85 -4.25
C SER A 87 2.98 3.17 -2.99
N ARG A 88 3.27 4.28 -2.29
CA ARG A 88 2.45 4.72 -1.15
C ARG A 88 1.06 5.13 -1.61
N ARG A 89 0.96 5.93 -2.69
CA ARG A 89 -0.34 6.32 -3.26
C ARG A 89 -1.16 5.10 -3.69
N ARG A 90 -0.53 4.05 -4.25
CA ARG A 90 -1.21 2.77 -4.55
C ARG A 90 -1.79 2.13 -3.31
N SER A 91 -1.01 2.06 -2.23
CA SER A 91 -1.45 1.49 -0.95
C SER A 91 -2.70 2.21 -0.41
N LEU A 92 -2.68 3.54 -0.45
CA LEU A 92 -3.81 4.38 -0.06
C LEU A 92 -5.03 4.21 -0.98
N ARG A 93 -4.83 4.10 -2.30
CA ARG A 93 -5.90 3.83 -3.26
C ARG A 93 -6.60 2.51 -2.98
N TRP A 94 -5.83 1.46 -2.66
CA TRP A 94 -6.39 0.15 -2.30
C TRP A 94 -7.21 0.20 -1.02
N MET A 95 -6.76 0.96 -0.02
CA MET A 95 -7.53 1.25 1.19
C MET A 95 -8.87 1.89 0.84
N ARG A 96 -8.86 2.99 0.07
CA ARG A 96 -10.06 3.69 -0.34
C ARG A 96 -11.06 2.76 -1.04
N ARG A 97 -10.60 1.96 -2.01
CA ARG A 97 -11.46 1.02 -2.73
C ARG A 97 -12.10 -0.02 -1.81
N LEU A 98 -11.35 -0.54 -0.83
CA LEU A 98 -11.89 -1.46 0.17
C LEU A 98 -12.91 -0.79 1.08
N TRP A 99 -12.72 0.48 1.41
CA TRP A 99 -13.68 1.22 2.23
C TRP A 99 -14.97 1.54 1.50
N GLU A 100 -14.89 2.00 0.25
CA GLU A 100 -16.06 2.23 -0.60
C GLU A 100 -16.85 0.93 -0.81
N ALA A 101 -16.14 -0.21 -0.86
CA ALA A 101 -16.74 -1.54 -0.93
C ALA A 101 -17.42 -2.01 0.36
N LEU A 102 -16.97 -1.52 1.52
CA LEU A 102 -17.26 -2.12 2.82
C LEU A 102 -18.74 -2.14 3.18
N PRO A 103 -19.54 -1.06 2.98
CA PRO A 103 -20.97 -1.09 3.29
C PRO A 103 -21.69 -2.23 2.58
N LYS A 104 -21.37 -2.46 1.29
CA LYS A 104 -21.95 -3.55 0.51
C LYS A 104 -21.53 -4.92 1.02
N LEU A 105 -20.24 -5.09 1.33
CA LEU A 105 -19.71 -6.34 1.87
C LEU A 105 -20.35 -6.71 3.21
N LEU A 106 -20.56 -5.72 4.09
CA LEU A 106 -21.16 -5.91 5.41
C LEU A 106 -22.68 -6.07 5.35
N ALA A 107 -23.38 -5.46 4.39
CA ALA A 107 -24.80 -5.75 4.18
C ALA A 107 -25.03 -7.22 3.81
N GLU A 108 -24.16 -7.80 2.98
CA GLU A 108 -24.25 -9.20 2.56
C GLU A 108 -23.76 -10.19 3.62
N ARG A 109 -22.71 -9.82 4.36
CA ARG A 109 -22.09 -10.66 5.40
C ARG A 109 -21.75 -9.83 6.63
N PRO A 110 -22.76 -9.47 7.47
CA PRO A 110 -22.55 -8.59 8.62
C PRO A 110 -21.54 -9.12 9.63
N ALA A 111 -21.49 -10.44 9.80
CA ALA A 111 -20.58 -11.09 10.73
C ALA A 111 -19.19 -11.39 10.14
N ALA A 112 -18.89 -10.99 8.89
CA ALA A 112 -17.60 -11.26 8.28
C ALA A 112 -16.45 -10.73 9.14
N ARG A 113 -15.31 -11.41 9.10
CA ARG A 113 -14.10 -11.06 9.85
C ARG A 113 -12.93 -10.98 8.89
N TRP A 114 -11.85 -10.37 9.37
CA TRP A 114 -10.65 -10.13 8.57
C TRP A 114 -9.47 -10.87 9.20
N LEU A 115 -8.82 -11.70 8.40
CA LEU A 115 -7.53 -12.33 8.73
C LEU A 115 -6.44 -11.73 7.85
N PHE A 116 -5.26 -11.56 8.44
CA PHE A 116 -4.04 -11.25 7.74
C PHE A 116 -3.14 -12.47 7.77
N MET A 117 -2.60 -12.85 6.62
CA MET A 117 -1.68 -13.97 6.48
C MET A 117 -0.44 -13.53 5.70
N THR A 118 0.73 -13.89 6.21
CA THR A 118 2.00 -13.78 5.49
C THR A 118 2.51 -15.17 5.17
N LEU A 119 2.85 -15.41 3.91
CA LEU A 119 3.42 -16.68 3.43
C LEU A 119 4.79 -16.41 2.83
N THR A 120 5.81 -17.13 3.29
CA THR A 120 7.21 -16.89 2.89
C THR A 120 7.87 -18.16 2.37
N VAL A 121 9.05 -17.99 1.77
CA VAL A 121 9.94 -19.06 1.30
C VAL A 121 11.36 -18.84 1.83
N LYS A 122 12.17 -19.90 1.84
CA LYS A 122 13.59 -19.82 2.19
C LYS A 122 14.30 -18.92 1.19
N ASN A 123 15.16 -18.03 1.70
CA ASN A 123 15.76 -16.91 0.99
C ASN A 123 16.43 -17.32 -0.34
N PRO A 124 15.78 -17.14 -1.52
CA PRO A 124 16.42 -17.46 -2.80
C PRO A 124 17.49 -16.40 -3.12
N PRO A 125 18.53 -16.74 -3.91
CA PRO A 125 19.34 -15.74 -4.61
C PRO A 125 18.46 -14.73 -5.38
N VAL A 126 18.90 -13.50 -5.54
CA VAL A 126 18.11 -12.45 -6.21
C VAL A 126 17.80 -12.83 -7.66
N GLU A 127 18.74 -13.47 -8.33
CA GLU A 127 18.67 -13.98 -9.70
C GLU A 127 17.55 -15.02 -9.88
N ASP A 128 17.25 -15.79 -8.82
CA ASP A 128 16.21 -16.83 -8.83
C ASP A 128 14.82 -16.30 -8.43
N THR A 129 14.69 -14.98 -8.23
CA THR A 129 13.45 -14.38 -7.73
C THR A 129 12.27 -14.65 -8.66
N ARG A 130 12.45 -14.52 -9.99
CA ARG A 130 11.36 -14.77 -10.95
C ARG A 130 10.83 -16.19 -10.85
N GLU A 131 11.72 -17.18 -10.89
CA GLU A 131 11.34 -18.59 -10.80
C GLU A 131 10.68 -18.89 -9.46
N THR A 132 11.24 -18.35 -8.38
CA THR A 132 10.66 -18.50 -7.04
C THR A 132 9.25 -17.92 -6.95
N LEU A 133 9.00 -16.75 -7.53
CA LEU A 133 7.66 -16.17 -7.60
C LEU A 133 6.70 -17.01 -8.45
N ILE A 134 7.17 -17.62 -9.55
CA ILE A 134 6.36 -18.56 -10.35
C ILE A 134 5.95 -19.77 -9.48
N ARG A 135 6.90 -20.37 -8.76
CA ARG A 135 6.64 -21.49 -7.84
C ARG A 135 5.68 -21.10 -6.72
N MET A 136 5.88 -19.94 -6.10
CA MET A 136 4.97 -19.41 -5.07
C MET A 136 3.57 -19.16 -5.60
N ASN A 137 3.40 -18.59 -6.81
CA ASN A 137 2.08 -18.41 -7.42
C ASN A 137 1.39 -19.75 -7.72
N ALA A 138 2.13 -20.77 -8.17
CA ALA A 138 1.60 -22.11 -8.34
C ALA A 138 1.18 -22.74 -7.00
N ALA A 139 1.96 -22.52 -5.94
CA ALA A 139 1.63 -22.94 -4.58
C ALA A 139 0.39 -22.22 -4.03
N TRP A 140 0.26 -20.92 -4.28
CA TRP A 140 -0.93 -20.15 -3.96
C TRP A 140 -2.18 -20.72 -4.62
N ASN A 141 -2.10 -21.05 -5.91
CA ASN A 141 -3.22 -21.67 -6.64
C ASN A 141 -3.61 -23.04 -6.04
N ARG A 142 -2.65 -23.80 -5.50
CA ARG A 142 -2.94 -25.03 -4.74
C ARG A 142 -3.60 -24.73 -3.40
N LEU A 143 -3.07 -23.75 -2.65
CA LEU A 143 -3.58 -23.34 -1.34
C LEU A 143 -5.05 -22.93 -1.41
N VAL A 144 -5.43 -22.08 -2.37
CA VAL A 144 -6.83 -21.60 -2.50
C VAL A 144 -7.83 -22.71 -2.85
N ARG A 145 -7.36 -23.88 -3.29
CA ARG A 145 -8.19 -25.08 -3.56
C ARG A 145 -8.28 -26.02 -2.36
N ARG A 146 -7.50 -25.80 -1.30
CA ARG A 146 -7.52 -26.63 -0.09
C ARG A 146 -8.84 -26.46 0.67
N LYS A 147 -9.27 -27.51 1.38
CA LYS A 147 -10.51 -27.49 2.18
C LYS A 147 -10.46 -26.39 3.25
N GLU A 148 -9.28 -26.15 3.82
CA GLU A 148 -9.03 -25.13 4.85
C GLU A 148 -9.22 -23.70 4.33
N PHE A 149 -9.04 -23.48 3.02
CA PHE A 149 -9.23 -22.18 2.38
C PHE A 149 -10.64 -22.01 1.78
N ARG A 150 -11.42 -23.10 1.64
CA ARG A 150 -12.72 -23.10 0.96
C ARG A 150 -13.72 -22.10 1.53
N SER A 151 -13.68 -21.82 2.83
CA SER A 151 -14.58 -20.90 3.50
C SER A 151 -14.19 -19.42 3.37
N VAL A 152 -13.03 -19.10 2.80
CA VAL A 152 -12.61 -17.71 2.57
C VAL A 152 -13.54 -17.06 1.55
N LEU A 153 -14.20 -15.97 1.96
CA LEU A 153 -15.21 -15.26 1.17
C LEU A 153 -14.57 -14.43 0.05
N GLY A 154 -13.38 -13.91 0.31
CA GLY A 154 -12.57 -13.20 -0.67
C GLY A 154 -11.23 -12.80 -0.09
N TRP A 155 -10.29 -12.50 -0.96
CA TRP A 155 -8.92 -12.15 -0.56
C TRP A 155 -8.28 -11.15 -1.51
N LEU A 156 -7.35 -10.38 -0.95
CA LEU A 156 -6.41 -9.51 -1.64
C LEU A 156 -5.01 -9.96 -1.26
N ARG A 157 -4.18 -10.30 -2.24
CA ARG A 157 -2.80 -10.72 -2.07
C ARG A 157 -1.88 -9.73 -2.75
N THR A 158 -0.82 -9.34 -2.06
CA THR A 158 0.30 -8.61 -2.63
C THR A 158 1.57 -9.45 -2.50
N THR A 159 2.57 -9.08 -3.30
CA THR A 159 3.93 -9.65 -3.21
C THR A 159 4.85 -8.56 -2.67
N GLU A 160 5.44 -8.80 -1.49
CA GLU A 160 6.54 -8.02 -0.92
C GLU A 160 7.83 -8.84 -1.05
N ILE A 161 8.93 -8.18 -1.36
CA ILE A 161 10.26 -8.77 -1.49
C ILE A 161 11.20 -7.90 -0.68
N THR A 162 11.80 -8.48 0.34
CA THR A 162 12.80 -7.79 1.16
C THR A 162 14.18 -8.35 0.88
N TYR A 163 15.23 -7.66 1.32
CA TYR A 163 16.57 -8.23 1.32
C TYR A 163 16.61 -9.48 2.21
N GLY A 164 17.34 -10.51 1.78
CA GLY A 164 17.47 -11.76 2.49
C GLY A 164 18.36 -11.65 3.73
N LYS A 165 18.35 -12.68 4.58
CA LYS A 165 19.30 -12.77 5.70
C LYS A 165 20.72 -13.06 5.24
N VAL A 166 20.86 -13.65 4.05
CA VAL A 166 22.13 -13.91 3.37
C VAL A 166 22.34 -12.82 2.32
N PRO A 167 23.52 -12.16 2.25
CA PRO A 167 23.83 -11.18 1.22
C PRO A 167 23.58 -11.73 -0.19
N GLY A 168 23.01 -10.90 -1.07
CA GLY A 168 22.61 -11.30 -2.42
C GLY A 168 21.29 -12.09 -2.51
N CYS A 169 20.76 -12.61 -1.40
CA CYS A 169 19.46 -13.27 -1.41
C CYS A 169 18.30 -12.28 -1.23
N CYS A 170 17.10 -12.72 -1.60
CA CYS A 170 15.83 -12.06 -1.32
C CYS A 170 15.07 -12.78 -0.20
N HIS A 171 13.98 -12.18 0.26
CA HIS A 171 12.96 -12.83 1.05
C HIS A 171 11.59 -12.44 0.48
N PRO A 172 11.04 -13.25 -0.44
CA PRO A 172 9.71 -13.03 -0.98
C PRO A 172 8.61 -13.43 0.02
N HIS A 173 7.58 -12.60 0.09
CA HIS A 173 6.40 -12.75 0.94
C HIS A 173 5.15 -12.56 0.11
N PHE A 174 4.13 -13.37 0.37
CA PHE A 174 2.76 -13.01 0.05
C PHE A 174 2.08 -12.48 1.29
N HIS A 175 1.65 -11.23 1.24
CA HIS A 175 0.75 -10.66 2.23
C HIS A 175 -0.68 -10.77 1.74
N VAL A 176 -1.54 -11.37 2.55
CA VAL A 176 -2.90 -11.72 2.18
C VAL A 176 -3.87 -11.15 3.20
N LEU A 177 -4.74 -10.25 2.77
CA LEU A 177 -5.94 -9.86 3.50
C LEU A 177 -7.07 -10.78 3.08
N MET A 178 -7.72 -11.44 4.04
CA MET A 178 -8.80 -12.39 3.80
C MET A 178 -10.07 -11.95 4.53
N MET A 179 -11.18 -11.89 3.80
CA MET A 179 -12.53 -11.81 4.36
C MET A 179 -13.02 -13.23 4.63
N VAL A 180 -13.37 -13.53 5.87
CA VAL A 180 -13.69 -14.90 6.33
C VAL A 180 -14.96 -14.90 7.19
N PRO A 181 -15.68 -16.03 7.31
CA PRO A 181 -16.74 -16.18 8.30
C PRO A 181 -16.17 -16.23 9.73
N PRO A 182 -16.96 -15.90 10.78
CA PRO A 182 -16.56 -16.02 12.18
C PRO A 182 -16.01 -17.39 12.57
N SER A 183 -16.53 -18.45 11.95
CA SER A 183 -16.14 -19.83 12.24
C SER A 183 -14.68 -20.15 11.90
N MET A 184 -14.00 -19.31 11.12
CA MET A 184 -12.55 -19.44 10.89
C MET A 184 -11.70 -18.83 12.01
N LEU A 185 -12.30 -18.01 12.88
CA LEU A 185 -11.62 -17.45 14.05
C LEU A 185 -11.79 -18.35 15.28
N SER A 186 -12.90 -19.10 15.34
CA SER A 186 -13.19 -20.07 16.40
C SER A 186 -14.15 -21.17 15.92
N GLY A 187 -14.05 -22.37 16.51
CA GLY A 187 -14.94 -23.48 16.20
C GLY A 187 -14.52 -24.28 14.95
N ASN A 188 -15.50 -24.80 14.21
CA ASN A 188 -15.29 -25.86 13.21
C ASN A 188 -14.48 -25.45 11.96
N GLY A 189 -14.36 -24.15 11.69
CA GLY A 189 -13.56 -23.64 10.56
C GLY A 189 -12.17 -23.17 10.97
N TYR A 190 -11.83 -23.20 12.27
CA TYR A 190 -10.54 -22.73 12.77
C TYR A 190 -9.42 -23.70 12.38
N VAL A 191 -8.33 -23.14 11.86
CA VAL A 191 -7.15 -23.90 11.45
C VAL A 191 -5.97 -23.41 12.27
N LYS A 192 -5.36 -24.34 13.03
CA LYS A 192 -4.18 -24.04 13.86
C LYS A 192 -3.01 -23.58 12.99
N HIS A 193 -2.17 -22.70 13.52
CA HIS A 193 -0.98 -22.19 12.85
C HIS A 193 -0.08 -23.30 12.28
N ALA A 194 0.26 -24.33 13.07
CA ALA A 194 1.07 -25.45 12.62
C ALA A 194 0.49 -26.16 11.37
N ARG A 195 -0.84 -26.24 11.27
CA ARG A 195 -1.51 -26.80 10.10
C ARG A 195 -1.37 -25.90 8.87
N TRP A 196 -1.38 -24.58 9.04
CA TRP A 196 -1.10 -23.68 7.92
C TRP A 196 0.35 -23.79 7.43
N VAL A 197 1.32 -23.94 8.34
CA VAL A 197 2.73 -24.20 7.99
C VAL A 197 2.86 -25.47 7.16
N GLU A 198 2.24 -26.56 7.61
CA GLU A 198 2.21 -27.84 6.88
C GLU A 198 1.59 -27.68 5.49
N ILE A 199 0.39 -27.10 5.40
CA ILE A 199 -0.31 -26.90 4.12
C ILE A 199 0.52 -26.03 3.18
N TRP A 200 1.13 -24.95 3.67
CA TRP A 200 1.93 -24.07 2.83
C TRP A 200 3.19 -24.77 2.31
N SER A 201 3.87 -25.54 3.17
CA SER A 201 5.03 -26.35 2.79
C SER A 201 4.68 -27.41 1.75
N GLU A 202 3.58 -28.14 1.93
CA GLU A 202 3.03 -29.08 0.94
C GLU A 202 2.67 -28.38 -0.38
N CYS A 203 2.03 -27.20 -0.29
CA CYS A 203 1.66 -26.42 -1.46
C CYS A 203 2.89 -25.91 -2.18
N LEU A 204 3.96 -25.54 -1.48
CA LEU A 204 5.25 -25.17 -2.08
C LEU A 204 6.00 -26.37 -2.67
N ARG A 205 5.72 -27.58 -2.18
CA ARG A 205 6.45 -28.83 -2.50
C ARG A 205 7.92 -28.74 -2.07
N VAL A 206 8.12 -28.35 -0.82
CA VAL A 206 9.44 -28.26 -0.19
C VAL A 206 9.55 -29.25 0.95
N ASP A 207 10.78 -29.61 1.30
CA ASP A 207 11.15 -30.55 2.37
C ASP A 207 11.43 -29.86 3.72
N TYR A 208 11.16 -28.55 3.80
CA TYR A 208 11.33 -27.74 5.00
C TYR A 208 10.00 -27.07 5.42
N GLU A 209 9.92 -26.64 6.67
CA GLU A 209 8.79 -25.85 7.17
C GLU A 209 8.82 -24.42 6.62
N ALA A 210 7.92 -24.10 5.71
CA ALA A 210 7.79 -22.78 5.12
C ALA A 210 7.17 -21.77 6.10
N GLY A 211 7.59 -20.51 6.02
CA GLY A 211 7.15 -19.48 6.96
C GLY A 211 5.69 -19.08 6.75
N VAL A 212 4.91 -19.12 7.83
CA VAL A 212 3.54 -18.63 7.89
C VAL A 212 3.36 -17.74 9.11
N ASP A 213 2.79 -16.56 8.93
CA ASP A 213 2.16 -15.77 9.99
C ASP A 213 0.68 -15.65 9.68
N ILE A 214 -0.20 -15.85 10.66
CA ILE A 214 -1.63 -15.65 10.50
C ILE A 214 -2.22 -15.03 11.75
N ARG A 215 -3.01 -13.97 11.57
CA ARG A 215 -3.60 -13.22 12.69
C ARG A 215 -4.92 -12.56 12.33
N VAL A 216 -5.72 -12.31 13.35
CA VAL A 216 -6.93 -11.49 13.20
C VAL A 216 -6.52 -10.04 13.00
N VAL A 217 -7.10 -9.40 11.98
CA VAL A 217 -6.93 -7.97 11.75
C VAL A 217 -7.71 -7.22 12.84
N LYS A 218 -6.99 -6.41 13.60
CA LYS A 218 -7.53 -5.60 14.69
C LYS A 218 -7.23 -4.11 14.45
N PRO A 219 -8.03 -3.20 15.02
CA PRO A 219 -7.68 -1.78 15.04
C PRO A 219 -6.28 -1.55 15.61
N LYS A 220 -5.66 -0.42 15.25
CA LYS A 220 -4.34 -0.06 15.79
C LYS A 220 -4.37 0.02 17.31
N GLN A 221 -3.24 -0.34 17.93
CA GLN A 221 -3.07 -0.23 19.38
C GLN A 221 -3.34 1.23 19.81
N GLY A 222 -4.14 1.39 20.88
CA GLY A 222 -4.55 2.71 21.36
C GLY A 222 -5.77 3.31 20.67
N TRP A 223 -6.36 2.64 19.66
CA TRP A 223 -7.67 3.03 19.14
C TRP A 223 -8.72 2.87 20.25
N LYS A 224 -9.29 3.98 20.69
CA LYS A 224 -10.42 4.00 21.61
C LYS A 224 -11.68 3.94 20.77
N ARG A 225 -12.65 3.10 21.16
CA ARG A 225 -13.96 3.05 20.52
C ARG A 225 -14.73 4.34 20.88
N PRO A 226 -15.08 5.22 19.94
CA PRO A 226 -15.98 6.33 20.24
C PRO A 226 -17.36 5.84 20.72
N ASP A 227 -18.11 6.71 21.40
CA ASP A 227 -19.50 6.42 21.73
C ASP A 227 -20.37 6.40 20.46
N GLY A 228 -21.34 5.49 20.38
CA GLY A 228 -22.24 5.36 19.21
C GLY A 228 -21.68 4.64 17.97
N VAL A 229 -20.46 4.08 18.05
CA VAL A 229 -19.78 3.40 16.93
C VAL A 229 -20.57 2.22 16.36
N THR A 230 -20.78 2.25 15.04
CA THR A 230 -21.43 1.18 14.28
C THR A 230 -20.46 0.03 13.98
N LEU A 231 -21.00 -1.15 13.66
CA LEU A 231 -20.19 -2.30 13.22
C LEU A 231 -19.31 -1.97 11.99
N PRO A 232 -19.82 -1.28 10.94
CA PRO A 232 -18.99 -0.76 9.86
C PRO A 232 -17.77 0.06 10.30
N ASP A 233 -17.91 0.93 11.28
CA ASP A 233 -16.80 1.78 11.75
C ASP A 233 -15.71 0.96 12.45
N MET A 234 -16.11 -0.06 13.21
CA MET A 234 -15.16 -1.03 13.77
C MET A 234 -14.42 -1.80 12.67
N HIS A 235 -15.11 -2.18 11.59
CA HIS A 235 -14.49 -2.83 10.44
C HIS A 235 -13.54 -1.90 9.69
N ARG A 236 -13.89 -0.61 9.51
CA ARG A 236 -13.01 0.40 8.91
C ARG A 236 -11.72 0.54 9.72
N ALA A 237 -11.83 0.75 11.03
CA ALA A 237 -10.67 0.90 11.91
C ALA A 237 -9.76 -0.34 11.92
N ALA A 238 -10.34 -1.55 11.87
CA ALA A 238 -9.56 -2.78 11.75
C ALA A 238 -8.87 -2.88 10.38
N LEU A 239 -9.61 -2.65 9.29
CA LEU A 239 -9.10 -2.71 7.92
C LEU A 239 -7.96 -1.72 7.68
N GLU A 240 -7.97 -0.54 8.29
CA GLU A 240 -6.82 0.38 8.22
C GLU A 240 -5.51 -0.29 8.57
N SER A 241 -5.50 -1.05 9.67
CA SER A 241 -4.32 -1.76 10.13
C SER A 241 -3.95 -2.88 9.15
N GLY A 242 -4.93 -3.72 8.80
CA GLY A 242 -4.70 -4.90 7.96
C GLY A 242 -4.32 -4.57 6.52
N VAL A 243 -4.93 -3.56 5.91
CA VAL A 243 -4.63 -3.13 4.54
C VAL A 243 -3.30 -2.41 4.49
N ILE A 244 -2.94 -1.55 5.44
CA ILE A 244 -1.60 -0.96 5.50
C ILE A 244 -0.54 -2.07 5.54
N GLU A 245 -0.82 -3.13 6.29
CA GLU A 245 0.08 -4.26 6.37
C GLU A 245 0.11 -5.10 5.08
N THR A 246 -1.03 -5.29 4.45
CA THR A 246 -1.16 -6.04 3.18
C THR A 246 -0.55 -5.29 2.01
N MET A 247 -0.71 -3.98 2.01
CA MET A 247 -0.26 -3.10 0.93
C MET A 247 1.11 -2.48 1.23
N LYS A 248 1.94 -3.19 2.01
CA LYS A 248 3.36 -2.86 2.12
C LYS A 248 3.99 -2.85 0.74
N TYR A 249 4.98 -1.99 0.57
CA TYR A 249 5.70 -1.79 -0.68
C TYR A 249 6.20 -3.13 -1.24
N THR A 250 6.18 -3.28 -2.57
CA THR A 250 6.78 -4.47 -3.22
C THR A 250 8.23 -4.65 -2.77
N VAL A 251 8.98 -3.57 -2.57
CA VAL A 251 10.25 -3.54 -1.85
C VAL A 251 10.27 -2.25 -1.03
N LYS A 252 10.71 -2.30 0.23
CA LYS A 252 10.89 -1.10 1.04
C LYS A 252 12.02 -0.24 0.46
N SER A 253 11.81 1.06 0.36
CA SER A 253 12.79 2.00 -0.20
C SER A 253 14.14 1.95 0.53
N SER A 254 14.16 1.64 1.84
CA SER A 254 15.38 1.43 2.62
C SER A 254 16.22 0.25 2.13
N GLU A 255 15.59 -0.79 1.60
CA GLU A 255 16.28 -1.96 1.04
C GLU A 255 16.85 -1.63 -0.35
N VAL A 256 16.10 -0.85 -1.15
CA VAL A 256 16.53 -0.39 -2.48
C VAL A 256 17.84 0.40 -2.42
N VAL A 257 17.94 1.33 -1.47
CA VAL A 257 19.12 2.20 -1.34
C VAL A 257 20.30 1.48 -0.65
N ARG A 258 20.06 0.35 0.02
CA ARG A 258 21.12 -0.43 0.68
C ARG A 258 22.09 -1.06 -0.32
N ASP A 259 21.55 -1.64 -1.39
CA ASP A 259 22.32 -2.41 -2.37
C ASP A 259 21.76 -2.15 -3.77
N PRO A 260 22.29 -1.13 -4.48
CA PRO A 260 21.83 -0.77 -5.82
C PRO A 260 21.93 -1.90 -6.85
N ALA A 261 22.99 -2.72 -6.79
CA ALA A 261 23.19 -3.81 -7.73
C ALA A 261 22.14 -4.91 -7.53
N TRP A 262 21.90 -5.31 -6.27
CA TRP A 262 20.83 -6.24 -5.93
C TRP A 262 19.45 -5.70 -6.34
N PHE A 263 19.19 -4.41 -6.13
CA PHE A 263 17.92 -3.81 -6.52
C PHE A 263 17.70 -3.83 -8.03
N LEU A 264 18.72 -3.49 -8.82
CA LEU A 264 18.63 -3.53 -10.28
C LEU A 264 18.35 -4.95 -10.78
N GLU A 265 19.01 -5.95 -10.19
CA GLU A 265 18.73 -7.35 -10.52
C GLU A 265 17.30 -7.74 -10.14
N LEU A 266 16.85 -7.37 -8.95
CA LEU A 266 15.48 -7.58 -8.53
C LEU A 266 14.48 -6.91 -9.51
N ALA A 267 14.77 -5.71 -10.01
CA ALA A 267 13.93 -5.01 -10.97
C ALA A 267 13.85 -5.74 -12.33
N ARG A 268 14.92 -6.43 -12.76
CA ARG A 268 14.91 -7.32 -13.95
C ARG A 268 14.06 -8.57 -13.70
N GLN A 269 14.28 -9.22 -12.57
CA GLN A 269 13.56 -10.45 -12.20
C GLN A 269 12.06 -10.21 -12.02
N THR A 270 11.68 -9.02 -11.55
CA THR A 270 10.28 -8.64 -11.36
C THR A 270 9.65 -7.93 -12.57
N TYR A 271 10.41 -7.71 -13.65
CA TYR A 271 9.93 -7.01 -14.83
C TYR A 271 8.69 -7.70 -15.45
N GLY A 272 7.61 -6.93 -15.64
CA GLY A 272 6.36 -7.43 -16.22
C GLY A 272 5.56 -8.37 -15.32
N LEU A 273 6.00 -8.62 -14.07
CA LEU A 273 5.24 -9.43 -13.13
C LEU A 273 4.13 -8.62 -12.46
N ARG A 274 2.95 -9.24 -12.32
CA ARG A 274 1.84 -8.69 -11.56
C ARG A 274 2.02 -8.99 -10.07
N MET A 275 2.17 -7.94 -9.25
CA MET A 275 2.45 -8.05 -7.81
C MET A 275 1.19 -8.09 -6.93
N VAL A 276 0.01 -7.85 -7.50
CA VAL A 276 -1.26 -7.81 -6.77
C VAL A 276 -2.25 -8.77 -7.43
N ALA A 277 -2.94 -9.56 -6.63
CA ALA A 277 -3.98 -10.48 -7.07
C ALA A 277 -5.16 -10.44 -6.11
N THR A 278 -6.35 -10.73 -6.61
CA THR A 278 -7.58 -10.80 -5.80
C THR A 278 -8.39 -12.04 -6.16
N GLY A 279 -9.21 -12.50 -5.22
CA GLY A 279 -10.12 -13.62 -5.42
C GLY A 279 -11.37 -13.52 -4.56
N GLY A 280 -12.37 -14.34 -4.90
CA GLY A 280 -13.70 -14.30 -4.28
C GLY A 280 -14.35 -12.92 -4.39
N ARG A 281 -15.10 -12.53 -3.37
CA ARG A 281 -15.87 -11.27 -3.36
C ARG A 281 -14.99 -10.03 -3.54
N LEU A 282 -13.74 -10.06 -3.06
CA LEU A 282 -12.81 -8.95 -3.20
C LEU A 282 -12.41 -8.69 -4.67
N LYS A 283 -12.36 -9.72 -5.52
CA LYS A 283 -12.05 -9.54 -6.96
C LYS A 283 -13.10 -8.68 -7.66
N GLU A 284 -14.37 -8.90 -7.34
CA GLU A 284 -15.51 -8.24 -7.98
C GLU A 284 -15.59 -6.76 -7.62
N VAL A 285 -15.25 -6.42 -6.38
CA VAL A 285 -15.32 -5.02 -5.92
C VAL A 285 -14.04 -4.23 -6.23
N LEU A 286 -12.87 -4.87 -6.15
CA LEU A 286 -11.58 -4.19 -6.31
C LEU A 286 -11.15 -3.96 -7.76
N LYS A 287 -11.64 -4.77 -8.71
CA LYS A 287 -11.42 -4.62 -10.17
C LYS A 287 -9.96 -4.27 -10.53
N VAL A 288 -9.04 -5.14 -10.12
CA VAL A 288 -7.57 -4.98 -10.27
C VAL A 288 -7.08 -4.86 -11.72
N ASP A 289 -7.91 -5.23 -12.70
CA ASP A 289 -7.52 -5.26 -14.11
C ASP A 289 -7.62 -3.90 -14.82
N LYS A 290 -8.21 -2.88 -14.18
CA LYS A 290 -8.22 -1.53 -14.73
C LYS A 290 -6.84 -0.87 -14.61
N PRO A 291 -6.33 -0.21 -15.67
CA PRO A 291 -5.12 0.60 -15.58
C PRO A 291 -5.22 1.63 -14.45
N GLU A 292 -4.10 1.84 -13.76
CA GLU A 292 -3.97 2.89 -12.75
C GLU A 292 -3.76 4.25 -13.43
N THR A 293 -4.47 5.28 -12.98
CA THR A 293 -4.34 6.66 -13.47
C THR A 293 -3.87 7.60 -12.36
N ASP A 294 -3.53 8.84 -12.69
CA ASP A 294 -3.19 9.86 -11.71
C ASP A 294 -4.39 10.18 -10.79
N GLU A 295 -5.61 10.23 -11.31
CA GLU A 295 -6.82 10.47 -10.51
C GLU A 295 -7.01 9.39 -9.45
N ASP A 296 -6.72 8.14 -9.82
CA ASP A 296 -6.71 6.97 -8.96
C ASP A 296 -5.71 7.14 -7.79
N LEU A 297 -4.56 7.80 -8.04
CA LEU A 297 -3.53 8.09 -7.02
C LEU A 297 -3.80 9.38 -6.24
N ILE A 298 -4.40 10.40 -6.85
CA ILE A 298 -4.79 11.66 -6.21
C ILE A 298 -5.91 11.41 -5.20
N GLY A 299 -6.95 10.71 -5.61
CA GLY A 299 -8.11 10.39 -4.78
C GLY A 299 -7.82 9.40 -3.65
N ALA A 300 -6.61 8.88 -3.54
CA ALA A 300 -6.23 7.85 -2.59
C ALA A 300 -6.30 8.30 -1.11
N ASP A 301 -6.31 9.62 -0.85
CA ASP A 301 -6.41 10.12 0.51
C ASP A 301 -7.73 9.71 1.15
N ILE A 302 -7.62 9.10 2.33
CA ILE A 302 -8.71 8.72 3.22
C ILE A 302 -9.67 9.92 3.35
N PRO A 303 -10.94 9.80 2.94
CA PRO A 303 -11.92 10.84 3.22
C PRO A 303 -11.99 11.00 4.74
N ALA A 304 -11.90 12.24 5.21
CA ALA A 304 -12.60 12.58 6.44
C ALA A 304 -14.10 12.32 6.20
N GLU A 305 -14.86 12.00 7.24
CA GLU A 305 -16.31 11.88 7.12
C GLU A 305 -16.86 13.11 6.40
N LEU A 306 -17.68 12.87 5.37
CA LEU A 306 -18.06 13.87 4.35
C LEU A 306 -18.77 15.09 4.95
N ASP A 307 -19.33 14.94 6.14
CA ASP A 307 -20.09 15.91 6.91
C ASP A 307 -19.25 16.75 7.89
N GLU A 308 -18.05 16.29 8.28
CA GLU A 308 -17.25 16.98 9.29
C GLU A 308 -16.33 18.07 8.71
N PHE A 309 -15.84 17.91 7.47
CA PHE A 309 -14.80 18.76 6.89
C PHE A 309 -15.27 19.47 5.62
N GLU A 310 -15.20 20.80 5.64
CA GLU A 310 -15.51 21.64 4.50
C GLU A 310 -14.26 21.91 3.65
N GLU A 311 -14.34 21.51 2.39
CA GLU A 311 -13.27 21.71 1.42
C GLU A 311 -13.33 23.10 0.81
N GLN A 312 -12.21 23.81 0.86
CA GLN A 312 -12.07 25.13 0.28
C GLN A 312 -11.97 25.06 -1.24
N ALA A 313 -12.50 26.09 -1.92
CA ALA A 313 -12.52 26.19 -3.38
C ALA A 313 -11.19 26.64 -4.01
N PHE A 314 -10.11 26.77 -3.22
CA PHE A 314 -8.77 27.08 -3.72
C PHE A 314 -7.80 25.96 -3.37
N TRP A 315 -6.80 25.76 -4.23
CA TRP A 315 -5.79 24.73 -4.11
C TRP A 315 -4.41 25.37 -3.98
N LEU A 316 -3.75 25.04 -2.87
CA LEU A 316 -2.41 25.49 -2.54
C LEU A 316 -1.38 24.63 -3.29
N ALA A 317 -0.52 25.25 -4.07
CA ALA A 317 0.56 24.58 -4.77
C ALA A 317 1.84 24.50 -3.93
N PHE A 318 2.51 23.35 -4.05
CA PHE A 318 3.80 23.07 -3.44
C PHE A 318 4.74 22.37 -4.43
N ASP A 319 5.95 22.89 -4.56
CA ASP A 319 6.97 22.39 -5.49
C ASP A 319 8.13 21.71 -4.75
N TRP A 320 8.61 20.61 -5.31
CA TRP A 320 9.73 19.86 -4.78
C TRP A 320 11.05 20.62 -4.96
N GLY A 321 11.58 21.17 -3.87
CA GLY A 321 12.92 21.72 -3.79
C GLY A 321 13.94 20.62 -3.53
N ARG A 322 14.68 20.19 -4.56
CA ARG A 322 15.65 19.09 -4.48
C ARG A 322 16.81 19.37 -3.53
N THR A 323 17.29 20.61 -3.51
CA THR A 323 18.41 21.05 -2.66
C THR A 323 18.02 20.97 -1.18
N GLU A 324 16.85 21.51 -0.84
CA GLU A 324 16.34 21.53 0.53
C GLU A 324 15.66 20.22 0.93
N LYS A 325 15.36 19.37 -0.05
CA LYS A 325 14.62 18.11 0.09
C LYS A 325 13.26 18.32 0.72
N ARG A 326 12.52 19.33 0.24
CA ARG A 326 11.21 19.72 0.77
C ARG A 326 10.26 20.25 -0.30
N TYR A 327 8.98 19.97 -0.12
CA TYR A 327 7.92 20.67 -0.83
C TYR A 327 7.74 22.09 -0.29
N LYS A 328 8.17 23.09 -1.07
CA LYS A 328 8.03 24.52 -0.75
C LYS A 328 6.74 25.08 -1.33
N ARG A 329 6.12 26.00 -0.60
CA ARG A 329 4.93 26.73 -1.02
C ARG A 329 5.22 27.53 -2.30
N ASN A 330 4.35 27.38 -3.31
CA ASN A 330 4.41 28.17 -4.54
C ASN A 330 3.06 28.88 -4.78
N PRO A 331 2.85 30.10 -4.25
CA PRO A 331 1.60 30.84 -4.41
C PRO A 331 1.24 31.18 -5.86
N GLU A 332 2.23 31.37 -6.72
CA GLU A 332 2.01 31.69 -8.15
C GLU A 332 1.39 30.52 -8.93
N ALA A 333 1.51 29.31 -8.41
CA ALA A 333 0.99 28.09 -9.02
C ALA A 333 -0.34 27.62 -8.42
N ASP A 334 -0.92 28.40 -7.49
CA ASP A 334 -2.23 28.12 -6.91
C ASP A 334 -3.32 28.08 -7.98
N ARG A 335 -4.39 27.36 -7.66
CA ARG A 335 -5.55 27.25 -8.54
C ARG A 335 -6.84 27.43 -7.77
N MET A 336 -7.85 27.97 -8.43
CA MET A 336 -9.21 27.80 -7.98
C MET A 336 -9.75 26.47 -8.49
N LYS A 337 -10.70 25.90 -7.73
CA LYS A 337 -11.52 24.80 -8.17
C LYS A 337 -12.42 25.34 -9.29
N ASP A 338 -12.24 24.81 -10.50
CA ASP A 338 -13.04 25.14 -11.67
C ASP A 338 -14.54 24.88 -11.45
#